data_AF-A0A099KJ00-F1
#
_entry.id   AF-A0A099KJ00-F1
#
_cell.length_a   1.000
_cell.length_b   1.000
_cell.length_c   1.000
_cell.angle_alpha   90.00
_cell.angle_beta   90.00
_cell.angle_gamma   90.00
#
_symmetry.space_group_name_H-M   'P 1'
#
loop_
_entity.id
_entity.type
_entity.pdbx_description
1 polymer ?
#
loop_
_entity_poly.entity_id
_entity_poly.type
_entity_poly.pdbx_seq_one_letter_code
_entity_poly.pdbx_strand_id
1 'polypeptide(L)'
;MFNLIIHSTKALLAGLWILAILGLISISPLPTEYQFYLLVLAGIVLLVHLLEFVAMKGKVKNKSNIEISFVQTMLWGFGHWLPLLKNKY
;
A
#
# COMPACT_ATOMS: atom_id res chain seq x y z
N MET A 1 -19.64 7.49 0.13
CA MET A 1 -19.06 6.44 1.00
C MET A 1 -17.75 5.89 0.45
N PHE A 2 -17.69 5.43 -0.81
CA PHE A 2 -16.49 4.80 -1.39
C PHE A 2 -15.23 5.69 -1.43
N ASN A 3 -15.36 6.98 -1.75
CA ASN A 3 -14.23 7.92 -1.73
C ASN A 3 -13.63 8.10 -0.32
N LEU A 4 -14.49 8.04 0.70
CA LEU A 4 -14.08 8.17 2.10
C LEU A 4 -13.27 6.94 2.52
N ILE A 5 -13.68 5.74 2.08
CA ILE A 5 -12.93 4.48 2.30
C ILE A 5 -11.56 4.53 1.62
N ILE A 6 -11.47 5.05 0.39
CA ILE A 6 -10.18 5.18 -0.31
C ILE A 6 -9.25 6.15 0.44
N HIS A 7 -9.77 7.32 0.84
CA HIS A 7 -8.98 8.32 1.55
C HIS A 7 -8.57 7.87 2.95
N SER A 8 -9.47 7.22 3.71
CA SER A 8 -9.13 6.69 5.03
C SER A 8 -8.12 5.56 4.95
N THR A 9 -8.23 4.66 3.96
CA THR A 9 -7.26 3.58 3.73
C THR A 9 -5.89 4.15 3.39
N LYS A 10 -5.82 5.19 2.53
CA LYS A 10 -4.56 5.89 2.25
C LYS A 10 -3.99 6.55 3.50
N ALA A 11 -4.82 7.23 4.30
CA ALA A 11 -4.35 7.85 5.54
C ALA A 11 -3.78 6.81 6.53
N LEU A 12 -4.43 5.66 6.66
CA LEU A 12 -3.96 4.55 7.51
C LEU A 12 -2.65 3.95 7.00
N LEU A 13 -2.51 3.73 5.69
CA LEU A 13 -1.24 3.27 5.11
C LEU A 13 -0.12 4.28 5.32
N ALA A 14 -0.38 5.57 5.11
CA ALA A 14 0.60 6.61 5.36
C ALA A 14 1.06 6.62 6.83
N GLY A 15 0.12 6.51 7.77
CA GLY A 15 0.42 6.38 9.19
C GLY A 15 1.26 5.14 9.50
N LEU A 16 0.91 3.99 8.93
CA LEU A 16 1.67 2.75 9.08
C LEU A 16 3.10 2.88 8.53
N TRP A 17 3.28 3.50 7.37
CA TRP A 17 4.62 3.72 6.79
C TRP A 17 5.46 4.66 7.65
N ILE A 18 4.87 5.76 8.12
CA ILE A 18 5.56 6.72 9.01
C ILE A 18 6.00 6.01 10.29
N LEU A 19 5.11 5.25 10.93
CA LEU A 19 5.44 4.51 12.16
C LEU A 19 6.49 3.41 11.91
N ALA A 20 6.43 2.73 10.77
CA ALA A 20 7.42 1.71 10.40
C ALA A 20 8.80 2.34 10.18
N ILE A 21 8.87 3.48 9.48
CA ILE A 21 10.12 4.23 9.29
C ILE A 21 10.67 4.70 10.63
N LEU A 22 9.84 5.33 11.48
CA LEU A 22 10.22 5.76 12.83
C LEU A 22 10.75 4.60 13.68
N GLY A 23 10.13 3.42 13.56
CA GLY A 23 10.62 2.18 14.16
C GLY A 23 12.01 1.78 13.65
N LEU A 24 12.23 1.77 12.34
CA LEU A 24 13.52 1.40 11.76
C LEU A 24 14.66 2.33 12.21
N ILE A 25 14.40 3.63 12.35
CA ILE A 25 15.38 4.60 12.83
C ILE A 25 15.46 4.70 14.36
N SER A 26 14.71 3.87 15.09
CA SER A 26 14.68 3.82 16.57
C SER A 26 14.23 5.12 17.25
N ILE A 27 13.37 5.92 16.58
CA ILE A 27 12.78 7.16 17.11
C ILE A 27 11.26 6.99 17.32
N SER A 28 10.78 5.75 17.35
CA SER A 28 9.36 5.46 17.50
C SER A 28 8.89 5.79 18.92
N PRO A 29 7.71 6.43 19.08
CA PRO A 29 7.08 6.62 20.39
C PRO A 29 6.47 5.32 20.94
N LEU A 30 6.45 4.24 20.16
CA LEU A 30 5.87 2.95 20.57
C LEU A 30 6.86 2.13 21.40
N PRO A 31 6.37 1.35 22.39
CA PRO A 31 7.19 0.36 23.08
C PRO A 31 7.74 -0.69 22.11
N THR A 32 8.90 -1.25 22.43
CA THR A 32 9.66 -2.16 21.55
C THR A 32 8.86 -3.40 21.10
N GLU A 33 8.02 -3.94 21.99
CA GLU A 33 7.10 -5.04 21.70
C GLU A 33 6.12 -4.70 20.57
N TYR A 34 5.49 -3.52 20.62
CA TYR A 34 4.57 -3.06 19.58
C TYR A 34 5.28 -2.66 18.29
N GLN A 35 6.51 -2.17 18.39
CA GLN A 35 7.32 -1.83 17.22
C GLN A 35 7.63 -3.07 16.38
N PHE A 36 7.93 -4.21 17.03
CA PHE A 36 8.13 -5.48 16.32
C PHE A 36 6.85 -5.92 15.58
N TYR A 37 5.70 -5.91 16.26
CA TYR A 37 4.43 -6.26 15.61
C TYR A 37 4.08 -5.32 14.45
N LEU A 38 4.36 -4.01 14.60
CA LEU A 38 4.13 -3.03 13.56
C LEU A 38 5.03 -3.26 12.33
N LEU A 39 6.30 -3.61 12.55
CA LEU A 39 7.24 -3.97 11.48
C LEU A 39 6.79 -5.23 10.74
N VAL A 40 6.35 -6.26 11.45
CA VAL A 40 5.79 -7.48 10.86
C VAL A 40 4.55 -7.16 10.03
N LEU A 41 3.63 -6.35 10.58
CA LEU A 41 2.43 -5.91 9.87
C LEU A 41 2.80 -5.14 8.58
N ALA A 42 3.73 -4.19 8.67
CA ALA A 42 4.20 -3.44 7.51
C ALA A 42 4.83 -4.35 6.45
N GLY A 43 5.61 -5.35 6.86
CA GLY A 43 6.16 -6.38 5.98
C GLY A 43 5.07 -7.19 5.27
N ILE A 44 4.03 -7.64 5.98
CA ILE A 44 2.91 -8.36 5.40
C ILE A 44 2.17 -7.50 4.37
N VAL A 45 1.88 -6.23 4.70
CA VAL A 45 1.24 -5.28 3.77
C VAL A 45 2.08 -5.11 2.50
N LEU A 46 3.40 -5.01 2.65
CA LEU A 46 4.33 -4.88 1.54
C LEU A 46 4.33 -6.13 0.64
N LEU A 47 4.26 -7.34 1.23
CA LEU A 47 4.11 -8.59 0.47
C LEU A 47 2.77 -8.66 -0.28
N VAL A 48 1.68 -8.23 0.35
CA VAL A 48 0.36 -8.16 -0.30
C VAL A 48 0.41 -7.21 -1.50
N HIS A 49 0.98 -6.01 -1.34
CA HIS A 49 1.14 -5.07 -2.44
C HIS A 49 2.02 -5.61 -3.57
N LEU A 50 3.04 -6.42 -3.24
CA LEU A 50 3.86 -7.08 -4.25
C LEU A 50 3.04 -8.09 -5.06
N LEU A 51 2.21 -8.91 -4.39
CA LEU A 51 1.29 -9.83 -5.06
C LEU A 51 0.28 -9.07 -5.93
N GLU A 52 -0.24 -7.95 -5.44
CA GLU A 52 -1.12 -7.05 -6.21
C GLU A 52 -0.42 -6.52 -7.46
N PHE A 53 0.82 -6.04 -7.34
CA PHE A 53 1.60 -5.57 -8.48
C PHE A 53 1.76 -6.67 -9.54
N VAL A 54 2.10 -7.89 -9.13
CA VAL A 54 2.26 -9.03 -10.06
C VAL A 54 0.92 -9.37 -10.73
N ALA A 55 -0.16 -9.48 -9.96
CA ALA A 55 -1.48 -9.79 -10.48
C ALA A 55 -1.97 -8.73 -11.47
N MET A 56 -1.79 -7.45 -11.13
CA MET A 56 -2.19 -6.33 -11.99
C MET A 56 -1.30 -6.20 -13.22
N LYS A 57 0.00 -6.47 -13.12
CA LYS A 57 0.89 -6.54 -14.28
C LYS A 57 0.43 -7.60 -15.28
N GLY A 58 -0.02 -8.76 -14.82
CA GLY A 58 -0.61 -9.78 -15.70
C GLY A 58 -1.94 -9.34 -16.33
N LYS A 59 -2.83 -8.73 -15.54
CA LYS A 59 -4.19 -8.37 -15.98
C LYS A 59 -4.26 -7.12 -16.85
N VAL A 60 -3.46 -6.10 -16.55
CA VAL A 60 -3.49 -4.77 -17.19
C VAL A 60 -2.67 -4.74 -18.48
N LYS A 61 -1.51 -5.43 -18.53
CA LYS A 61 -0.69 -5.53 -19.75
C LYS A 61 -1.48 -6.09 -20.95
N ASN A 62 -2.45 -6.96 -20.70
CA ASN A 62 -3.31 -7.53 -21.74
C ASN A 62 -4.50 -6.65 -22.15
N LYS A 63 -4.82 -5.58 -21.41
CA LYS A 63 -6.04 -4.78 -21.64
C LYS A 63 -5.81 -3.28 -21.81
N SER A 64 -4.64 -2.72 -21.49
CA SER A 64 -4.34 -1.30 -21.72
C SER A 64 -2.87 -0.96 -21.64
N ASN A 65 -2.53 0.11 -22.34
CA ASN A 65 -1.26 0.82 -22.26
C ASN A 65 -1.11 1.67 -20.97
N ILE A 66 -1.65 1.21 -19.83
CA ILE A 66 -1.53 1.91 -18.56
C ILE A 66 -0.14 1.60 -18.00
N GLU A 67 0.67 2.63 -17.82
CA GLU A 67 1.94 2.52 -17.12
C GLU A 67 1.70 2.18 -15.65
N ILE A 68 2.21 1.01 -15.25
CA ILE A 68 2.08 0.52 -13.88
C ILE A 68 3.28 1.03 -13.08
N SER A 69 3.03 1.94 -12.13
CA SER A 69 4.08 2.38 -11.22
C SER A 69 4.25 1.37 -10.07
N PHE A 70 5.43 0.74 -10.03
CA PHE A 70 5.80 -0.16 -8.93
C PHE A 70 5.75 0.56 -7.58
N VAL A 71 6.37 1.73 -7.47
CA VAL A 71 6.43 2.49 -6.22
C VAL A 71 5.04 2.90 -5.73
N GLN A 72 4.16 3.35 -6.63
CA GLN A 72 2.79 3.70 -6.21
C GLN A 72 1.99 2.48 -5.77
N THR A 73 2.21 1.32 -6.39
CA THR A 73 1.59 0.07 -5.94
C THR A 73 2.15 -0.37 -4.59
N MET A 74 3.46 -0.25 -4.35
CA MET A 74 4.05 -0.60 -3.07
C MET A 74 3.64 0.33 -1.93
N LEU A 75 3.37 1.60 -2.20
CA LEU A 75 2.93 2.56 -1.17
C LEU A 75 1.43 2.51 -0.90
N TRP A 76 0.61 2.29 -1.94
CA TRP A 76 -0.84 2.49 -1.86
C TRP A 76 -1.67 1.26 -2.21
N GLY A 77 -1.04 0.20 -2.72
CA GLY A 77 -1.68 -1.05 -3.10
C GLY A 77 -2.95 -0.86 -3.93
N PHE A 78 -4.00 -1.57 -3.55
CA PHE A 78 -5.34 -1.46 -4.14
C PHE A 78 -5.91 -0.03 -4.17
N GLY A 79 -5.51 0.84 -3.24
CA GLY A 79 -5.92 2.25 -3.21
C GLY A 79 -5.36 3.08 -4.39
N HIS A 80 -4.31 2.62 -5.05
CA HIS A 80 -3.82 3.16 -6.32
C HIS A 80 -4.58 2.58 -7.53
N TRP A 81 -4.93 1.30 -7.47
CA TRP A 81 -5.59 0.58 -8.57
C TRP A 81 -7.07 0.89 -8.74
N LEU A 82 -7.78 1.09 -7.64
CA LEU A 82 -9.23 1.30 -7.62
C LEU A 82 -9.71 2.43 -8.56
N PRO A 83 -9.11 3.63 -8.52
CA PRO A 83 -9.51 4.73 -9.39
C PRO A 83 -9.19 4.45 -10.86
N LEU A 84 -8.06 3.81 -11.14
CA LEU A 84 -7.63 3.45 -12.50
C LEU A 84 -8.54 2.41 -13.14
N LEU A 85 -9.03 1.45 -12.35
CA LEU A 85 -9.99 0.44 -12.80
C LEU A 85 -11.39 1.04 -13.00
N LYS A 86 -11.78 2.02 -12.17
CA LYS A 86 -13.10 2.66 -12.27
C LYS A 86 -13.19 3.63 -13.46
N ASN A 87 -12.12 4.36 -13.81
CA ASN A 87 -12.13 5.25 -14.98
C ASN A 87 -12.19 4.53 -16.34
N LYS A 88 -12.18 3.20 -16.34
CA LYS A 88 -12.15 2.36 -17.55
C LYS A 88 -13.46 1.61 -17.81
N TYR A 89 -14.45 1.76 -16.92
CA TYR A 89 -15.81 1.22 -16.99
C TYR A 89 -16.81 2.31 -16.59
#